data_AF-I4VHY8-F1
#
_entry.id   AF-I4VHY8-F1
#
_cell.length_a   1.000
_cell.length_b   1.000
_cell.length_c   1.000
_cell.angle_alpha   90.00
_cell.angle_beta   90.00
_cell.angle_gamma   90.00
#
_symmetry.space_group_name_H-M   'P 1'
#
loop_
_entity.id
_entity.type
_entity.pdbx_description
1 polymer ?
#
loop_
_entity_poly.entity_id
_entity_poly.type
_entity_poly.pdbx_seq_one_letter_code
_entity_poly.pdbx_strand_id
1 'polypeptide(L)'
;MVTELLNRGVQDISIACADGLKGFPEVIKAAFKQTTMQLHHAHVWQSPDYVAWKQRPKVAANLKCIYTCATSEEAELRLTEFEARRDDGYQPIGPSWRRNGPRLVPSFGYPPETRKVIYTSNAIESGELQPTQADQAPRRIP
;
A
#
# COMPACT_ATOMS: atom_id res chain seq x y z
N MET A 1 3.34 6.62 -19.32
CA MET A 1 3.44 5.38 -18.52
C MET A 1 2.59 4.24 -19.09
N VAL A 2 1.25 4.25 -18.99
CA VAL A 2 0.44 3.11 -19.44
C VAL A 2 0.55 2.84 -20.95
N THR A 3 0.49 3.88 -21.78
CA THR A 3 0.76 3.79 -23.23
C THR A 3 2.14 3.23 -23.54
N GLU A 4 3.13 3.51 -22.69
CA GLU A 4 4.50 3.02 -22.89
C GLU A 4 4.61 1.53 -22.58
N LEU A 5 3.89 1.02 -21.57
CA LEU A 5 3.80 -0.41 -21.29
C LEU A 5 3.17 -1.16 -22.48
N LEU A 6 2.10 -0.61 -23.05
CA LEU A 6 1.48 -1.16 -24.25
C LEU A 6 2.46 -1.16 -25.44
N ASN A 7 3.16 -0.05 -25.66
CA ASN A 7 4.16 0.07 -26.74
C ASN A 7 5.36 -0.87 -26.57
N ARG A 8 5.67 -1.27 -25.33
CA ARG A 8 6.70 -2.28 -25.01
C ARG A 8 6.17 -3.72 -25.09
N GLY A 9 4.91 -3.92 -25.49
CA GLY A 9 4.33 -5.23 -25.76
C GLY A 9 3.64 -5.88 -24.55
N VAL A 10 3.48 -5.18 -23.42
CA VAL A 10 2.73 -5.71 -22.27
C VAL A 10 1.28 -5.94 -22.68
N GLN A 11 0.85 -7.20 -22.63
CA GLN A 11 -0.49 -7.60 -23.05
C GLN A 11 -1.51 -7.50 -21.92
N ASP A 12 -1.11 -7.82 -20.70
CA ASP A 12 -2.01 -7.83 -19.55
C ASP A 12 -1.27 -7.61 -18.23
N ILE A 13 -1.99 -7.09 -17.24
CA ILE A 13 -1.54 -6.89 -15.87
C ILE A 13 -2.61 -7.48 -14.95
N SER A 14 -2.32 -8.58 -14.26
CA SER A 14 -3.30 -9.20 -13.37
C SER A 14 -3.52 -8.40 -12.08
N ILE A 15 -2.46 -7.79 -11.54
CA ILE A 15 -2.49 -7.03 -10.27
C ILE A 15 -1.66 -5.75 -10.43
N ALA A 16 -2.24 -4.62 -10.03
CA ALA A 16 -1.52 -3.35 -9.93
C ALA A 16 -1.70 -2.74 -8.53
N CYS A 17 -0.59 -2.52 -7.83
CA CYS A 17 -0.56 -1.85 -6.53
C CYS A 17 -0.18 -0.37 -6.72
N ALA A 18 -0.97 0.55 -6.16
CA ALA A 18 -0.69 1.99 -6.23
C ALA A 18 -1.03 2.69 -4.92
N ASP A 19 -0.31 3.78 -4.62
CA ASP A 19 -0.42 4.57 -3.39
C ASP A 19 -1.58 5.59 -3.44
N GLY A 20 -2.78 5.13 -3.80
CA GLY A 20 -3.99 5.96 -3.74
C GLY A 20 -4.05 7.12 -4.75
N LEU A 21 -3.21 7.11 -5.79
CA LEU A 21 -3.16 8.13 -6.83
C LEU A 21 -4.53 8.29 -7.52
N LYS A 22 -5.10 9.50 -7.44
CA LYS A 22 -6.39 9.81 -8.08
C LYS A 22 -6.30 9.66 -9.60
N GLY A 23 -7.29 9.03 -10.22
CA GLY A 23 -7.34 8.83 -11.67
C GLY A 23 -6.47 7.67 -12.18
N PHE A 24 -5.55 7.14 -11.36
CA PHE A 24 -4.66 6.07 -11.78
C PHE A 24 -5.36 4.72 -11.91
N PRO A 25 -6.23 4.29 -10.97
CA PRO A 25 -7.05 3.09 -11.16
C PRO A 25 -7.88 3.11 -12.44
N GLU A 26 -8.43 4.28 -12.80
CA GLU A 26 -9.27 4.47 -13.97
C GLU A 26 -8.45 4.32 -15.27
N VAL A 27 -7.26 4.94 -15.31
CA VAL A 27 -6.36 4.86 -16.47
C VAL A 27 -5.83 3.43 -16.67
N ILE A 28 -5.49 2.72 -15.59
CA ILE A 28 -5.04 1.33 -15.67
C ILE A 28 -6.18 0.43 -16.15
N LYS A 29 -7.37 0.55 -15.58
CA LYS A 29 -8.54 -0.26 -15.99
C LYS A 29 -8.99 0.02 -17.43
N ALA A 30 -8.75 1.23 -17.95
CA ALA A 30 -9.03 1.55 -19.35
C ALA A 30 -8.10 0.80 -20.31
N ALA A 31 -6.83 0.61 -19.95
CA ALA A 31 -5.86 -0.12 -20.76
C ALA A 31 -5.88 -1.64 -20.53
N PHE A 32 -6.04 -2.06 -19.27
CA PHE A 32 -6.01 -3.44 -18.82
C PHE A 32 -7.28 -3.77 -18.03
N LYS A 33 -8.31 -4.23 -18.74
CA LYS A 33 -9.67 -4.38 -18.19
C LYS A 33 -9.78 -5.41 -17.07
N GLN A 34 -8.90 -6.40 -17.06
CA GLN A 34 -8.90 -7.49 -16.08
C GLN A 34 -8.00 -7.20 -14.87
N THR A 35 -7.34 -6.03 -14.82
CA THR A 35 -6.44 -5.69 -13.72
C THR A 35 -7.19 -5.48 -12.41
N THR A 36 -6.76 -6.23 -11.39
CA THR A 36 -7.16 -5.98 -10.01
C THR A 36 -6.32 -4.84 -9.45
N MET A 37 -6.98 -3.72 -9.14
CA MET A 37 -6.34 -2.59 -8.48
C MET A 37 -6.29 -2.83 -6.98
N GLN A 38 -5.11 -2.70 -6.40
CA GLN A 38 -4.89 -2.85 -4.97
C GLN A 38 -4.24 -1.60 -4.38
N LEU A 39 -4.65 -1.22 -3.17
CA LEU A 39 -3.96 -0.20 -2.40
C LEU A 39 -2.77 -0.84 -1.66
N HIS A 40 -1.59 -0.24 -1.76
CA HIS A 40 -0.44 -0.73 -1.01
C HIS A 40 -0.70 -0.58 0.50
N HIS A 41 -0.53 -1.66 1.28
CA HIS A 41 -0.83 -1.66 2.71
C HIS A 41 -0.05 -0.59 3.47
N ALA A 42 1.17 -0.27 3.04
CA ALA A 42 2.02 0.72 3.66
C ALA A 42 1.46 2.15 3.56
N HIS A 43 0.77 2.47 2.46
CA HIS A 43 0.12 3.77 2.28
C HIS A 43 -0.91 4.09 3.38
N VAL A 44 -1.56 3.06 3.93
CA VAL A 44 -2.62 3.22 4.94
C VAL A 44 -2.08 3.74 6.28
N TRP A 45 -0.80 3.45 6.60
CA TRP A 45 -0.21 3.72 7.93
C TRP A 45 1.10 4.50 7.91
N GLN A 46 1.83 4.55 6.80
CA GLN A 46 3.10 5.28 6.70
C GLN A 46 2.92 6.79 6.47
N SER A 47 1.68 7.29 6.38
CA SER A 47 1.46 8.73 6.32
C SER A 47 2.12 9.40 7.53
N PRO A 48 2.94 10.46 7.31
CA PRO A 48 3.57 11.19 8.40
C PRO A 48 2.55 11.81 9.37
N ASP A 49 1.31 12.03 8.91
CA ASP A 49 0.21 12.52 9.73
C ASP A 49 -0.27 11.52 10.79
N TYR A 50 0.07 10.23 10.64
CA TYR A 50 -0.45 9.14 11.48
C TYR A 50 0.60 8.56 12.43
N VAL A 51 1.88 8.52 12.01
CA VAL A 51 2.93 7.84 12.76
C VAL A 51 4.26 8.59 12.62
N ALA A 52 4.78 9.05 13.76
CA ALA A 52 6.14 9.60 13.84
C ALA A 52 7.17 8.54 13.38
N TRP A 53 8.20 8.97 12.64
CA TRP A 53 9.21 8.06 12.05
C TRP A 53 9.75 7.01 13.03
N LYS A 54 10.09 7.45 14.26
CA LYS A 54 10.64 6.57 15.32
C LYS A 54 9.71 5.45 15.75
N GLN A 55 8.40 5.62 15.56
CA GLN A 55 7.37 4.66 15.95
C GLN A 55 6.98 3.70 14.81
N ARG A 56 7.38 4.00 13.57
CA ARG A 56 7.05 3.18 12.38
C ARG A 56 7.44 1.71 12.52
N PRO A 57 8.60 1.32 13.10
CA PRO A 57 8.92 -0.09 13.29
C PRO A 57 7.94 -0.83 14.21
N LYS A 58 7.54 -0.19 15.33
CA LYS A 58 6.57 -0.74 16.28
C LYS A 58 5.19 -0.89 15.63
N VAL A 59 4.75 0.14 14.92
CA VAL A 59 3.48 0.11 14.18
C VAL A 59 3.49 -0.94 13.09
N ALA A 60 4.56 -1.03 12.30
CA ALA A 60 4.69 -2.03 11.24
C ALA A 60 4.58 -3.46 11.78
N ALA A 61 5.23 -3.73 12.92
CA ALA A 61 5.16 -5.04 13.58
C ALA A 61 3.74 -5.38 14.05
N ASN A 62 3.03 -4.41 14.63
CA ASN A 62 1.65 -4.60 15.08
C ASN A 62 0.67 -4.79 13.90
N LEU A 63 0.83 -4.01 12.83
CA LEU A 63 -0.02 -4.10 11.64
C LEU A 63 0.26 -5.34 10.81
N LYS A 64 1.46 -5.94 10.93
CA LYS A 64 1.80 -7.20 10.27
C LYS A 64 0.77 -8.28 10.54
N CYS A 65 0.32 -8.39 11.78
CA CYS A 65 -0.69 -9.35 12.20
C CYS A 65 -2.05 -9.17 11.50
N ILE A 66 -2.32 -8.02 10.87
CA ILE A 66 -3.57 -7.72 10.17
C ILE A 66 -3.48 -8.12 8.69
N TYR A 67 -2.44 -7.69 7.97
CA TYR A 67 -2.31 -7.99 6.54
C TYR A 67 -1.75 -9.39 6.24
N THR A 68 -1.24 -10.11 7.24
CA THR A 68 -0.85 -11.52 7.08
C THR A 68 -1.97 -12.52 7.42
N CYS A 69 -3.15 -12.05 7.82
CA CYS A 69 -4.30 -12.91 8.14
C CYS A 69 -4.69 -13.82 6.97
N ALA A 70 -5.28 -14.97 7.30
CA ALA A 70 -5.72 -15.92 6.29
C ALA A 70 -6.91 -15.40 5.49
N THR A 71 -7.82 -14.69 6.15
CA THR A 71 -9.07 -14.18 5.58
C THR A 71 -9.31 -12.72 5.95
N SER A 72 -10.22 -12.06 5.22
CA SER A 72 -10.67 -10.69 5.49
C SER A 72 -11.32 -10.56 6.87
N GLU A 73 -12.09 -11.57 7.29
CA GLU A 73 -12.80 -11.57 8.57
C GLU A 73 -11.82 -11.64 9.74
N GLU A 74 -10.77 -12.45 9.62
CA GLU A 74 -9.70 -12.50 10.63
C GLU A 74 -8.97 -11.15 10.69
N ALA A 75 -8.68 -10.54 9.55
CA ALA A 75 -8.06 -9.21 9.50
C ALA A 75 -8.91 -8.13 10.16
N GLU A 76 -10.24 -8.16 9.97
CA GLU A 76 -11.18 -7.25 10.63
C GLU A 76 -11.23 -7.43 12.16
N LEU A 77 -11.15 -8.68 12.63
CA LEU A 77 -11.06 -8.97 14.06
C LEU A 77 -9.75 -8.41 14.64
N ARG A 78 -8.61 -8.68 14.00
CA ARG A 78 -7.29 -8.17 14.44
C ARG A 78 -7.22 -6.65 14.39
N LEU A 79 -7.88 -6.01 13.42
CA LEU A 79 -7.99 -4.56 13.35
C LEU A 79 -8.79 -4.00 14.54
N THR A 80 -9.87 -4.67 14.92
CA THR A 80 -10.70 -4.27 16.07
C THR A 80 -9.91 -4.43 17.39
N GLU A 81 -9.14 -5.50 17.55
CA GLU A 81 -8.22 -5.67 18.68
C GLU A 81 -7.12 -4.60 18.69
N PHE A 82 -6.58 -4.24 17.52
CA PHE A 82 -5.59 -3.18 17.37
C PHE A 82 -6.16 -1.82 17.80
N GLU A 83 -7.39 -1.48 17.38
CA GLU A 83 -8.09 -0.26 17.80
C GLU A 83 -8.38 -0.23 19.31
N ALA A 84 -8.69 -1.38 19.91
CA ALA A 84 -9.01 -1.50 21.33
C ALA A 84 -7.81 -1.25 22.26
N ARG A 85 -6.58 -1.56 21.82
CA ARG A 85 -5.37 -1.38 22.63
C ARG A 85 -5.08 0.08 22.96
N ARG A 86 -5.60 1.04 22.18
CA ARG A 86 -5.39 2.49 22.35
C ARG A 86 -3.93 2.92 22.59
N ASP A 87 -2.96 2.12 22.15
CA ASP A 87 -1.54 2.39 22.38
C ASP A 87 -1.10 3.70 21.67
N ASP A 88 -0.59 4.62 22.48
CA ASP A 88 0.43 5.66 22.24
C ASP A 88 0.43 6.45 20.91
N GLY A 89 -0.73 6.73 20.30
CA GLY A 89 -0.84 7.80 19.28
C GLY A 89 -1.20 7.38 17.85
N TYR A 90 -1.65 6.14 17.63
CA TYR A 90 -1.97 5.62 16.28
C TYR A 90 -3.46 5.63 15.93
N GLN A 91 -4.26 6.47 16.61
CA GLN A 91 -5.72 6.52 16.45
C GLN A 91 -6.24 6.67 15.01
N PRO A 92 -5.55 7.37 14.09
CA PRO A 92 -6.04 7.50 12.71
C PRO A 92 -5.95 6.21 11.87
N ILE A 93 -5.12 5.23 12.27
CA ILE A 93 -4.83 4.05 11.45
C ILE A 93 -6.05 3.15 11.29
N GLY A 94 -6.77 2.86 12.38
CA GLY A 94 -7.98 2.04 12.34
C GLY A 94 -9.05 2.56 11.37
N PRO A 95 -9.50 3.82 11.53
CA PRO A 95 -10.41 4.47 10.59
C PRO A 95 -9.88 4.55 9.15
N SER A 96 -8.57 4.77 8.97
CA SER A 96 -7.93 4.76 7.65
C SER A 96 -8.02 3.38 6.98
N TRP A 97 -7.78 2.32 7.75
CA TRP A 97 -7.89 0.95 7.28
C TRP A 97 -9.33 0.61 6.91
N ARG A 98 -10.31 0.95 7.74
CA ARG A 98 -11.73 0.70 7.47
C ARG A 98 -12.20 1.42 6.20
N ARG A 99 -11.82 2.69 6.02
CA ARG A 99 -12.13 3.46 4.80
C ARG A 99 -11.51 2.85 3.54
N ASN A 100 -10.32 2.28 3.67
CA ASN A 100 -9.60 1.68 2.54
C ASN A 100 -9.87 0.17 2.39
N GLY A 101 -10.60 -0.45 3.31
CA GLY A 101 -10.85 -1.90 3.38
C GLY A 101 -11.19 -2.53 2.03
N PRO A 102 -12.16 -2.02 1.26
CA PRO A 102 -12.51 -2.56 -0.05
C PRO A 102 -11.35 -2.63 -1.06
N ARG A 103 -10.30 -1.80 -0.89
CA ARG A 103 -9.10 -1.77 -1.74
C ARG A 103 -7.97 -2.65 -1.21
N LEU A 104 -8.08 -3.14 0.03
CA LEU A 104 -7.11 -4.03 0.71
C LEU A 104 -7.58 -5.48 0.70
N VAL A 105 -8.89 -5.71 0.72
CA VAL A 105 -9.55 -7.04 0.70
C VAL A 105 -9.11 -7.95 -0.45
N PRO A 106 -8.88 -7.46 -1.69
CA PRO A 106 -8.46 -8.35 -2.79
C PRO A 106 -7.21 -9.16 -2.49
N SER A 107 -6.34 -8.68 -1.60
CA SER A 107 -5.13 -9.40 -1.19
C SER A 107 -5.41 -10.77 -0.55
N PHE A 108 -6.50 -10.91 0.21
CA PHE A 108 -6.84 -12.14 0.92
C PHE A 108 -7.32 -13.26 -0.02
N GLY A 109 -7.72 -12.92 -1.25
CA GLY A 109 -8.08 -13.90 -2.29
C GLY A 109 -6.88 -14.61 -2.91
N TYR A 110 -5.65 -14.16 -2.65
CA TYR A 110 -4.45 -14.75 -3.24
C TYR A 110 -3.77 -15.80 -2.33
N PRO A 111 -3.04 -16.77 -2.90
CA PRO A 111 -2.20 -17.68 -2.14
C PRO A 111 -1.18 -16.92 -1.25
N PRO A 112 -0.73 -17.51 -0.13
CA PRO A 112 0.23 -16.87 0.78
C PRO A 112 1.52 -16.37 0.11
N GLU A 113 2.00 -17.07 -0.91
CA GLU A 113 3.21 -16.71 -1.67
C GLU A 113 3.01 -15.41 -2.47
N THR A 114 1.88 -15.28 -3.17
CA THR A 114 1.50 -14.06 -3.89
C THR A 114 1.25 -12.90 -2.93
N ARG A 115 0.59 -13.16 -1.80
CA ARG A 115 0.38 -12.16 -0.74
C ARG A 115 1.70 -11.60 -0.24
N LYS A 116 2.71 -12.46 -0.05
CA LYS A 116 4.04 -12.04 0.41
C LYS A 116 4.65 -11.00 -0.51
N VAL A 117 4.59 -11.21 -1.82
CA VAL A 117 5.10 -10.24 -2.82
C VAL A 117 4.35 -8.91 -2.74
N ILE A 118 3.03 -8.96 -2.54
CA ILE A 118 2.14 -7.80 -2.52
C ILE A 118 2.39 -6.89 -1.30
N TYR A 119 2.67 -7.44 -0.12
CA TYR A 119 2.90 -6.63 1.10
C TYR A 119 4.37 -6.40 1.43
N THR A 120 5.32 -6.98 0.70
CA THR A 120 6.75 -6.70 0.91
C THR A 120 7.17 -5.39 0.23
N SER A 121 7.49 -4.38 1.06
CA SER A 121 8.06 -3.09 0.61
C SER A 121 9.39 -3.26 -0.16
N ASN A 122 10.18 -4.29 0.13
CA ASN A 122 11.50 -4.50 -0.47
C ASN A 122 11.51 -4.62 -2.00
N ALA A 123 10.45 -5.13 -2.63
CA ALA A 123 10.38 -5.21 -4.09
C ALA A 123 10.16 -3.83 -4.75
N ILE A 124 9.56 -2.88 -4.01
CA ILE A 124 9.25 -1.53 -4.46
C ILE A 124 10.43 -0.58 -4.14
N GLU A 125 10.99 -0.68 -2.93
CA GLU A 125 12.09 0.19 -2.46
C GLU A 125 13.43 -0.09 -3.17
N SER A 126 13.66 -1.31 -3.66
CA SER A 126 14.86 -1.65 -4.45
C SER A 126 14.93 -0.90 -5.79
N GLY A 127 13.82 -0.33 -6.27
CA GLY A 127 13.77 0.54 -7.45
C GLY A 127 13.82 2.04 -7.13
N GLU A 128 13.45 2.46 -5.91
CA GLU A 128 13.43 3.88 -5.50
C GLU A 128 14.75 4.36 -4.86
N LEU A 129 15.71 3.47 -4.58
CA LEU A 129 17.01 3.84 -4.04
C LEU A 129 18.01 4.26 -5.13
N GLN A 130 17.86 5.50 -5.61
CA GLN A 130 18.94 6.50 -5.68
C GLN A 130 18.37 7.84 -6.20
N PRO A 131 18.02 8.80 -5.32
CA PRO A 131 17.96 10.19 -5.75
C PRO A 131 19.35 10.58 -6.26
N THR A 132 19.45 10.88 -7.55
CA THR A 132 20.68 11.47 -8.11
C THR A 132 20.97 12.78 -7.37
N GLN A 133 22.25 13.14 -7.19
CA GLN A 133 22.69 14.35 -6.47
C GLN A 133 22.04 15.66 -6.97
N ALA A 134 21.32 15.65 -8.10
CA ALA A 134 20.57 16.78 -8.62
C ALA A 134 19.29 17.14 -7.81
N ASP A 135 18.69 16.19 -7.09
CA ASP A 135 17.42 16.42 -6.37
C ASP A 135 17.58 17.09 -4.99
N GLN A 136 18.82 17.35 -4.54
CA GLN A 136 19.11 18.02 -3.27
C GLN A 136 19.32 19.54 -3.40
N ALA A 137 19.12 20.13 -4.57
CA ALA A 137 19.20 21.57 -4.71
C ALA A 137 18.01 22.25 -3.99
N PRO A 138 18.23 23.20 -3.07
CA PRO A 138 17.14 23.88 -2.37
C PRO A 138 16.29 24.63 -3.39
N ARG A 139 15.00 24.26 -3.48
CA ARG A 139 14.00 25.00 -4.26
C ARG A 139 13.94 26.43 -3.72
N ARG A 140 14.51 27.39 -4.46
CA ARG A 140 14.22 28.81 -4.27
C ARG A 140 12.75 29.02 -4.61
N ILE A 141 11.98 29.41 -3.60
CA ILE A 141 10.62 29.93 -3.78
C ILE A 141 10.79 31.44 -4.09
N PRO A 142 10.08 31.99 -5.11
CA PRO A 142 10.18 33.41 -5.47
C PRO A 142 9.69 34.35 -4.36
#